data_AF-A0A971ZKK6-F1
#
_entry.id   AF-A0A971ZKK6-F1
#
_cell.length_a   1.000
_cell.length_b   1.000
_cell.length_c   1.000
_cell.angle_alpha   90.00
_cell.angle_beta   90.00
_cell.angle_gamma   90.00
#
_symmetry.space_group_name_H-M   'P 1'
#
loop_
_entity.id
_entity.type
_entity.pdbx_description
1 polymer ?
#
loop_
_entity_poly.entity_id
_entity_poly.type
_entity_poly.pdbx_seq_one_letter_code
_entity_poly.pdbx_strand_id
1 'polypeptide(L)'
;MSNIPVKEIGEMFDEISEKLPKLIKSLVDTLYSVESGQKMGQAVGSFYKELMDNGIPQEEALKMAKDYMLSIKDLTSSISK
;
A
#
# COMPACT_ATOMS: atom_id res chain seq x y z
N MET A 1 -37.72 -23.70 -14.06
CA MET A 1 -36.89 -23.05 -13.01
C MET A 1 -35.45 -23.34 -13.37
N SER A 2 -34.65 -22.31 -13.67
CA SER A 2 -33.22 -22.50 -13.98
C SER A 2 -32.52 -23.03 -12.75
N ASN A 3 -31.85 -24.17 -12.89
CA ASN A 3 -31.09 -24.77 -11.80
C ASN A 3 -29.83 -23.92 -11.59
N ILE A 4 -29.77 -23.17 -10.49
CA ILE A 4 -28.59 -22.36 -10.18
C ILE A 4 -27.47 -23.34 -9.80
N PRO A 5 -26.29 -23.27 -10.44
CA PRO A 5 -25.19 -24.19 -10.20
C PRO A 5 -24.45 -23.83 -8.89
N VAL A 6 -25.09 -24.05 -7.75
CA VAL A 6 -24.57 -23.67 -6.43
C VAL A 6 -23.20 -24.31 -6.15
N LYS A 7 -22.98 -25.54 -6.64
CA LYS A 7 -21.71 -26.25 -6.49
C LYS A 7 -20.56 -25.59 -7.24
N GLU A 8 -20.73 -25.31 -8.54
CA GLU A 8 -19.71 -24.65 -9.35
C GLU A 8 -19.44 -23.22 -8.87
N ILE A 9 -20.47 -22.52 -8.37
CA ILE A 9 -20.30 -21.21 -7.72
C ILE A 9 -19.47 -21.35 -6.43
N GLY A 10 -19.75 -22.36 -5.60
CA GLY A 10 -18.97 -22.64 -4.40
C GLY A 10 -17.50 -22.92 -4.71
N GLU A 11 -17.22 -23.78 -5.69
CA GLU A 11 -15.87 -24.10 -6.14
C GLU A 11 -15.13 -22.86 -6.69
N MET A 12 -15.83 -21.98 -7.42
CA MET A 12 -15.27 -20.71 -7.88
C MET A 12 -14.92 -19.77 -6.71
N PHE A 13 -15.80 -19.66 -5.72
CA PHE A 13 -15.55 -18.85 -4.52
C PHE A 13 -14.39 -19.40 -3.70
N ASP A 14 -14.28 -20.71 -3.56
CA ASP A 14 -13.16 -21.37 -2.89
C ASP A 14 -11.85 -21.05 -3.62
N GLU A 15 -11.82 -21.19 -4.95
CA GLU A 15 -10.63 -20.89 -5.76
C GLU A 15 -10.22 -19.41 -5.71
N ILE A 16 -11.19 -18.50 -5.69
CA ILE A 16 -10.94 -17.06 -5.48
C ILE A 16 -10.40 -16.82 -4.07
N SER A 17 -11.00 -17.44 -3.03
CA SER A 17 -10.59 -17.27 -1.64
C SER A 17 -9.16 -17.76 -1.38
N GLU A 18 -8.69 -18.76 -2.14
CA GLU A 18 -7.31 -19.24 -2.07
C GLU A 18 -6.31 -18.33 -2.81
N LYS A 19 -6.74 -17.68 -3.90
CA LYS A 19 -5.86 -16.87 -4.76
C LYS A 19 -5.78 -15.41 -4.31
N LEU A 20 -6.86 -14.84 -3.80
CA LEU A 20 -6.92 -13.44 -3.36
C LEU A 20 -5.82 -13.10 -2.33
N PRO A 21 -5.65 -13.89 -1.24
CA PRO A 21 -4.62 -13.59 -0.24
C PRO A 21 -3.21 -13.69 -0.80
N LYS A 22 -2.96 -14.61 -1.74
CA LYS A 22 -1.66 -14.78 -2.39
C LYS A 22 -1.32 -13.57 -3.27
N LEU A 23 -2.31 -13.01 -3.97
CA LEU A 23 -2.15 -11.80 -4.78
C LEU A 23 -1.87 -10.58 -3.89
N ILE A 24 -2.63 -10.40 -2.81
CA ILE A 24 -2.42 -9.32 -1.84
C ILE A 24 -1.01 -9.43 -1.24
N LYS A 25 -0.61 -10.63 -0.79
CA LYS A 25 0.74 -10.88 -0.25
C LYS A 25 1.83 -10.56 -1.27
N SER A 26 1.66 -10.95 -2.53
CA SER A 26 2.66 -10.68 -3.57
C SER A 26 2.78 -9.18 -3.88
N LEU A 27 1.67 -8.44 -3.85
CA LEU A 27 1.67 -6.97 -3.97
C LEU A 27 2.36 -6.32 -2.77
N VAL A 28 2.06 -6.79 -1.56
CA VAL A 28 2.70 -6.35 -0.32
C VAL A 28 4.21 -6.60 -0.36
N ASP A 29 4.65 -7.81 -0.70
CA ASP A 29 6.07 -8.15 -0.83
C ASP A 29 6.78 -7.29 -1.89
N THR A 30 6.07 -6.93 -2.97
CA THR A 30 6.57 -5.99 -3.99
C THR A 30 6.71 -4.58 -3.43
N LEU A 31 5.73 -4.11 -2.65
CA LEU A 31 5.77 -2.79 -1.98
C LEU A 31 6.82 -2.71 -0.87
N TYR A 32 7.17 -3.83 -0.23
CA TYR A 32 8.24 -3.93 0.77
C TYR A 32 9.60 -4.35 0.20
N SER A 33 9.71 -4.49 -1.13
CA SER A 33 10.99 -4.76 -1.78
C SER A 33 11.99 -3.61 -1.56
N VAL A 34 13.29 -3.91 -1.64
CA VAL A 34 14.36 -2.91 -1.52
C VAL A 34 14.16 -1.75 -2.52
N GLU A 35 13.70 -2.05 -3.74
CA GLU A 35 13.41 -1.04 -4.77
C GLU A 35 12.24 -0.13 -4.36
N SER A 36 11.16 -0.71 -3.83
CA SER A 36 10.01 0.06 -3.36
C SER A 36 10.36 0.90 -2.12
N GLY A 37 11.18 0.38 -1.21
CA GLY A 37 11.74 1.14 -0.10
C GLY A 37 12.58 2.33 -0.56
N GLN A 38 13.42 2.15 -1.60
CA GLN A 38 14.19 3.25 -2.21
C GLN A 38 13.30 4.32 -2.85
N LYS A 39 12.29 3.92 -3.63
CA LYS A 39 11.33 4.85 -4.24
C LYS A 39 10.54 5.63 -3.19
N MET A 40 10.11 4.95 -2.12
CA MET A 40 9.41 5.60 -1.00
C MET A 40 10.30 6.61 -0.29
N GLY A 41 11.56 6.25 -0.01
CA GLY A 41 12.55 7.17 0.56
C GLY A 41 12.80 8.39 -0.33
N GLN A 42 12.91 8.22 -1.64
CA GLN A 42 13.04 9.33 -2.59
C GLN A 42 11.82 10.24 -2.60
N ALA A 43 10.60 9.67 -2.57
CA ALA A 43 9.37 10.45 -2.54
C ALA A 43 9.27 11.30 -1.26
N VAL A 44 9.48 10.70 -0.09
CA VAL A 44 9.45 11.40 1.21
C VAL A 44 10.55 12.46 1.29
N GLY A 45 11.76 12.16 0.82
CA GLY A 45 12.87 13.11 0.80
C GLY A 45 12.66 14.28 -0.17
N SER A 46 12.07 14.02 -1.34
CA SER A 46 11.74 15.05 -2.32
C SER A 46 10.64 15.98 -1.78
N PHE A 47 9.61 15.41 -1.15
CA PHE A 47 8.56 16.18 -0.49
C PHE A 47 9.12 17.08 0.62
N TYR A 48 9.96 16.53 1.52
CA TYR A 48 10.64 17.31 2.54
C TYR A 48 11.44 18.49 1.96
N LYS A 49 12.20 18.24 0.88
CA LYS A 49 12.97 19.28 0.20
C LYS A 49 12.07 20.37 -0.38
N GLU A 50 10.99 19.98 -1.04
CA GLU A 50 10.03 20.92 -1.63
C GLU A 50 9.34 21.78 -0.57
N LEU A 51 8.99 21.22 0.59
CA LEU A 51 8.45 22.00 1.72
C LEU A 51 9.44 23.08 2.19
N MET A 52 10.72 22.71 2.35
CA MET A 52 11.76 23.68 2.72
C MET A 52 11.99 24.74 1.63
N ASP A 53 12.01 24.33 0.36
CA ASP A 53 12.18 25.24 -0.78
C ASP A 53 11.02 26.26 -0.88
N ASN A 54 9.83 25.89 -0.39
CA ASN A 54 8.67 26.78 -0.26
C ASN A 54 8.64 27.59 1.05
N GLY A 55 9.73 27.59 1.82
CA GLY A 55 9.90 28.42 3.02
C GLY A 55 9.32 27.84 4.30
N ILE A 56 8.94 26.55 4.32
CA ILE A 56 8.50 25.89 5.55
C ILE A 56 9.73 25.65 6.45
N PRO A 57 9.67 25.99 7.76
CA PRO A 57 10.76 25.74 8.68
C PRO A 57 11.16 24.26 8.73
N GLN A 58 12.46 24.01 8.88
CA GLN A 58 13.04 22.67 8.82
C GLN A 58 12.34 21.64 9.73
N GLU A 59 12.08 22.01 10.98
CA GLU A 59 11.41 21.12 11.95
C GLU A 59 9.98 20.78 11.52
N GLU A 60 9.25 21.78 11.02
CA GLU A 60 7.87 21.59 10.55
C GLU A 60 7.84 20.76 9.26
N ALA A 61 8.74 21.03 8.31
CA ALA A 61 8.88 20.24 7.09
C ALA A 61 9.23 18.78 7.40
N LEU A 62 10.13 18.54 8.36
CA LEU A 62 10.49 17.19 8.81
C LEU A 62 9.29 16.47 9.44
N LYS A 63 8.50 17.18 10.26
CA LYS A 63 7.27 16.64 10.84
C LYS A 63 6.26 16.27 9.76
N MET A 64 5.98 17.15 8.82
CA MET A 64 5.06 16.91 7.71
C MET A 64 5.49 15.71 6.84
N ALA A 65 6.79 15.60 6.53
CA ALA A 65 7.31 14.47 5.77
C ALA A 65 7.18 13.13 6.52
N LYS A 66 7.38 13.12 7.85
CA LYS A 66 7.13 11.94 8.70
C LYS A 66 5.65 11.57 8.71
N ASP A 67 4.77 12.55 8.87
CA ASP A 67 3.31 12.35 8.89
C ASP A 67 2.82 11.79 7.54
N TYR A 68 3.37 12.27 6.42
CA TYR A 68 3.12 11.73 5.08
C TYR A 68 3.55 10.25 4.95
N MET A 69 4.77 9.92 5.40
CA MET A 69 5.27 8.55 5.39
C MET A 69 4.40 7.60 6.24
N LEU A 70 3.96 8.05 7.42
CA LEU A 70 3.06 7.28 8.28
C LEU A 70 1.70 7.06 7.61
N SER A 71 1.17 8.07 6.92
CA SER A 71 -0.10 7.95 6.18
C SER A 71 -0.03 6.86 5.09
N ILE A 72 1.09 6.76 4.38
CA ILE A 72 1.33 5.70 3.38
C ILE A 72 1.41 4.31 4.05
N LYS A 73 2.11 4.22 5.19
CA LYS A 73 2.22 2.98 5.97
C LYS A 73 0.85 2.51 6.46
N ASP A 74 0.05 3.41 7.00
CA ASP A 74 -1.28 3.09 7.55
C ASP A 74 -2.25 2.64 6.46
N LEU A 75 -2.21 3.29 5.28
CA LEU A 75 -2.95 2.85 4.10
C LEU A 75 -2.54 1.43 3.69
N THR A 76 -1.23 1.18 3.56
CA THR A 76 -0.71 -0.14 3.16
C THR A 76 -1.07 -1.23 4.16
N SER A 77 -0.95 -0.93 5.46
CA SER A 77 -1.33 -1.82 6.56
C SER A 77 -2.83 -2.17 6.50
N SER A 78 -3.68 -1.18 6.20
CA SER A 78 -5.13 -1.37 6.10
C SER A 78 -5.54 -2.23 4.91
N ILE A 79 -4.80 -2.18 3.80
CA ILE A 79 -5.04 -3.00 2.60
C ILE A 79 -4.49 -4.44 2.78
N SER A 80 -3.48 -4.61 3.64
CA SER A 80 -2.88 -5.93 3.93
C SER A 80 -3.62 -6.75 5.01
N LYS A 81 -4.56 -6.13 5.72
CA LYS A 81 -5.47 -6.82 6.66
C LYS A 81 -6.64 -7.44 5.93
#